data_AF-A0A382H126-F1
#
_entry.id   AF-A0A382H126-F1
#
_cell.length_a   1.000
_cell.length_b   1.000
_cell.length_c   1.000
_cell.angle_alpha   90.00
_cell.angle_beta   90.00
_cell.angle_gamma   90.00
#
_symmetry.space_group_name_H-M   'P 1'
#
loop_
_entity.id
_entity.type
_entity.pdbx_description
1 polymer ?
#
loop_
_entity_poly.entity_id
_entity_poly.type
_entity_poly.pdbx_seq_one_letter_code
_entity_poly.pdbx_strand_id
1 'polypeptide(L)'
;MKYLLISILAALSLAVFANETIVYEIGNELKLKRDNSQVLYHYKHDAIELSLNRDFLDSPYRLFIDARDLYRVKKGEKIKLLESFRDGRIFKVELLEEQPKRDYYFVELESLKNYLLILPETSSG
;
A
#
# COMPACT_ATOMS: atom_id res chain seq x y z
N MET A 1 37.74 16.10 -23.07
CA MET A 1 36.27 16.29 -23.26
C MET A 1 35.47 14.99 -23.38
N LYS A 2 35.92 13.98 -24.16
CA LYS A 2 35.15 12.73 -24.40
C LYS A 2 34.80 11.93 -23.13
N TYR A 3 35.70 11.87 -22.14
CA TYR A 3 35.49 11.13 -20.88
C TYR A 3 34.58 11.86 -19.89
N LEU A 4 34.38 13.18 -20.06
CA LEU A 4 33.49 13.99 -19.23
C LEU A 4 32.02 13.70 -19.55
N LEU A 5 31.70 13.49 -20.82
CA LEU A 5 30.35 13.09 -21.24
C LEU A 5 29.96 11.69 -20.76
N ILE A 6 30.91 10.74 -20.78
CA ILE A 6 30.68 9.37 -20.30
C ILE A 6 30.47 9.33 -18.79
N SER A 7 31.22 10.13 -18.03
CA SER A 7 31.05 10.21 -16.57
C SER A 7 29.73 10.87 -16.17
N ILE A 8 29.28 11.90 -16.90
CA ILE A 8 27.94 12.49 -16.70
C ILE A 8 26.84 11.47 -17.03
N LEU A 9 26.97 10.71 -18.12
CA LEU A 9 25.96 9.71 -18.50
C LEU A 9 25.90 8.53 -17.51
N ALA A 10 27.04 8.12 -16.95
CA ALA A 10 27.11 7.10 -15.91
C ALA A 10 26.56 7.60 -14.56
N ALA A 11 26.80 8.87 -14.19
CA ALA A 11 26.22 9.45 -12.98
C ALA A 11 24.69 9.59 -13.11
N LEU A 12 24.19 9.93 -14.30
CA LEU A 12 22.77 10.05 -14.57
C LEU A 12 22.05 8.70 -14.49
N SER A 13 22.68 7.61 -14.95
CA SER A 13 22.09 6.27 -14.84
C SER A 13 21.99 5.79 -13.38
N LEU A 14 22.97 6.09 -12.52
CA LEU A 14 22.88 5.76 -11.09
C LEU A 14 21.77 6.55 -10.36
N ALA A 15 21.56 7.81 -10.72
CA ALA A 15 20.51 8.64 -10.10
C ALA A 15 19.10 8.12 -10.41
N VAL A 16 18.88 7.46 -11.55
CA VAL A 16 17.57 6.89 -11.92
C VAL A 16 17.18 5.69 -11.05
N PHE A 17 18.13 5.02 -10.40
CA PHE A 17 17.86 3.85 -9.53
C PHE A 17 17.66 4.20 -8.05
N ALA A 18 17.76 5.46 -7.66
CA ALA A 18 17.43 5.90 -6.31
C ALA A 18 15.91 5.93 -6.11
N ASN A 19 15.28 4.76 -6.04
CA ASN A 19 13.89 4.64 -5.62
C ASN A 19 13.85 4.73 -4.09
N GLU A 20 13.25 5.78 -3.55
CA GLU A 20 12.91 5.85 -2.13
C GLU A 20 11.96 4.70 -1.79
N THR A 21 12.43 3.74 -1.00
CA THR A 21 11.56 2.69 -0.45
C THR A 21 10.77 3.29 0.69
N ILE A 22 9.47 3.51 0.46
CA ILE A 22 8.54 3.93 1.51
C ILE A 22 8.46 2.81 2.55
N VAL A 23 8.86 3.11 3.78
CA VAL A 23 8.67 2.23 4.94
C VAL A 23 7.34 2.60 5.57
N TYR A 24 6.45 1.63 5.72
CA TYR A 24 5.14 1.80 6.32
C TYR A 24 5.17 1.40 7.79
N GLU A 25 4.87 2.33 8.68
CA GLU A 25 4.89 2.12 10.12
C GLU A 25 3.48 2.16 10.73
N ILE A 26 3.30 1.47 11.86
CA ILE A 26 2.04 1.53 12.61
C ILE A 26 1.78 2.97 13.05
N GLY A 27 0.53 3.40 12.91
CA GLY A 27 0.09 4.77 13.16
C GLY A 27 0.19 5.68 11.94
N ASN A 28 0.85 5.27 10.85
CA ASN A 28 0.86 6.04 9.61
C ASN A 28 -0.55 6.17 9.04
N GLU A 29 -0.87 7.38 8.56
CA GLU A 29 -2.07 7.65 7.80
C GLU A 29 -1.75 7.73 6.31
N LEU A 30 -2.60 7.09 5.51
CA LEU A 30 -2.38 6.90 4.09
C LEU A 30 -3.60 7.38 3.31
N LYS A 31 -3.40 8.18 2.27
CA LYS A 31 -4.48 8.67 1.39
C LYS A 31 -4.42 8.00 0.02
N LEU A 32 -5.53 7.48 -0.48
CA LEU A 32 -5.55 6.87 -1.80
C LEU A 32 -5.27 7.90 -2.92
N LYS A 33 -4.24 7.66 -3.74
CA LYS A 33 -3.76 8.58 -4.80
C LYS A 33 -4.78 8.77 -5.93
N ARG A 34 -5.29 7.65 -6.44
CA ARG A 34 -6.09 7.54 -7.67
C ARG A 34 -7.17 6.48 -7.48
N ASP A 35 -8.22 6.56 -8.29
CA ASP A 35 -9.24 5.50 -8.33
C ASP A 35 -8.66 4.28 -9.05
N ASN A 36 -7.93 3.46 -8.28
CA ASN A 36 -7.21 2.28 -8.75
C ASN A 36 -7.90 0.97 -8.31
N SER A 37 -9.22 0.99 -8.09
CA SER A 37 -9.98 -0.19 -7.61
C SER A 37 -9.34 -0.87 -6.38
N GLN A 38 -8.76 -0.08 -5.47
CA GLN A 38 -8.18 -0.62 -4.25
C GLN A 38 -9.29 -1.10 -3.33
N VAL A 39 -9.07 -2.26 -2.71
CA VAL A 39 -10.04 -2.88 -1.81
C VAL A 39 -9.40 -3.11 -0.45
N LEU A 40 -10.23 -3.03 0.58
CA LEU A 40 -9.92 -3.52 1.91
C LEU A 40 -10.74 -4.78 2.18
N TYR A 41 -10.10 -5.78 2.77
CA TYR A 41 -10.72 -7.06 3.08
C TYR A 41 -11.41 -7.00 4.43
N HIS A 42 -12.62 -7.55 4.51
CA HIS A 42 -13.33 -7.73 5.76
C HIS A 42 -12.63 -8.72 6.69
N TYR A 43 -11.95 -9.72 6.14
CA TYR A 43 -11.30 -10.76 6.90
C TYR A 43 -9.81 -10.89 6.56
N LYS A 44 -9.01 -11.17 7.58
CA LYS A 44 -7.56 -11.31 7.45
C LYS A 44 -7.16 -12.46 6.52
N HIS A 45 -7.90 -13.57 6.57
CA HIS A 45 -7.59 -14.77 5.79
C HIS A 45 -7.62 -14.49 4.28
N ASP A 46 -8.61 -13.73 3.79
CA ASP A 46 -8.72 -13.34 2.38
C ASP A 46 -7.49 -12.56 1.90
N ALA A 47 -7.02 -11.59 2.71
CA ALA A 47 -5.82 -10.81 2.41
C ALA A 47 -4.54 -11.68 2.42
N ILE A 48 -4.47 -12.67 3.32
CA ILE A 48 -3.36 -13.61 3.42
C ILE A 48 -3.31 -14.55 2.22
N GLU A 49 -4.45 -15.08 1.82
CA GLU A 49 -4.58 -16.05 0.74
C GLU A 49 -4.22 -15.42 -0.60
N LEU A 50 -4.66 -14.19 -0.86
CA LEU A 50 -4.29 -13.46 -2.07
C LEU A 50 -2.80 -13.12 -2.09
N SER A 51 -2.25 -12.65 -0.97
CA SER A 51 -0.82 -12.37 -0.84
C SER A 51 0.04 -13.62 -1.10
N LEU A 52 -0.41 -14.81 -0.66
CA LEU A 52 0.28 -16.08 -0.94
C LEU A 52 0.21 -16.44 -2.41
N ASN A 53 -0.97 -16.37 -3.03
CA ASN A 53 -1.15 -16.77 -4.42
C ASN A 53 -0.39 -15.88 -5.40
N ARG A 54 -0.16 -14.60 -5.07
CA ARG A 54 0.69 -13.70 -5.86
C ARG A 54 2.16 -14.14 -5.92
N ASP A 55 2.68 -14.75 -4.85
CA ASP A 55 4.05 -15.24 -4.81
C ASP A 55 4.24 -16.47 -5.72
N PHE A 56 3.14 -17.17 -6.06
CA PHE A 56 3.15 -18.31 -6.98
C PHE A 56 2.63 -17.88 -8.35
N LEU A 57 3.56 -17.53 -9.26
CA LEU A 57 3.33 -17.12 -10.66
C LEU A 57 2.36 -18.01 -11.47
N ASP A 58 2.09 -19.23 -11.01
CA ASP A 58 1.36 -20.27 -11.73
C ASP A 58 0.21 -20.88 -10.91
N SER A 59 -0.34 -20.16 -9.92
CA SER A 59 -1.45 -20.71 -9.12
C SER A 59 -2.71 -20.85 -9.99
N PRO A 60 -3.22 -22.08 -10.22
CA PRO A 60 -4.43 -22.31 -11.02
C PRO A 60 -5.71 -21.89 -10.28
N TYR A 61 -5.59 -21.51 -9.00
CA TYR A 61 -6.71 -21.13 -8.16
C TYR A 61 -6.95 -19.62 -8.25
N ARG A 62 -7.85 -19.24 -9.14
CA ARG A 62 -8.44 -17.90 -9.13
C ARG A 62 -9.28 -17.78 -7.87
N LEU A 63 -8.75 -17.11 -6.85
CA LEU A 63 -9.49 -16.86 -5.61
C LEU A 63 -10.71 -15.99 -5.93
N PHE A 64 -11.90 -16.55 -5.72
CA PHE A 64 -13.15 -15.80 -5.80
C PHE A 64 -13.47 -15.29 -4.40
N ILE A 65 -13.02 -14.07 -4.10
CA ILE A 65 -13.44 -13.37 -2.89
C ILE A 65 -14.79 -12.72 -3.19
N ASP A 66 -15.77 -12.92 -2.32
CA ASP A 66 -17.08 -12.31 -2.46
C ASP A 66 -16.93 -10.78 -2.39
N ALA A 67 -17.49 -10.07 -3.38
CA ALA A 67 -17.45 -8.61 -3.40
C ALA A 67 -18.13 -7.98 -2.17
N ARG A 68 -19.03 -8.72 -1.50
CA ARG A 68 -19.68 -8.30 -0.25
C ARG A 68 -18.72 -8.28 0.93
N ASP A 69 -17.62 -9.02 0.84
CA ASP A 69 -16.56 -9.08 1.86
C ASP A 69 -15.42 -8.10 1.58
N LEU A 70 -15.64 -7.19 0.63
CA LEU A 70 -14.69 -6.16 0.24
C LEU A 70 -15.29 -4.77 0.45
N TYR A 71 -14.47 -3.88 0.98
CA TYR A 71 -14.72 -2.45 0.91
C TYR A 71 -13.92 -1.84 -0.24
N ARG A 72 -14.59 -1.24 -1.23
CA ARG A 72 -13.92 -0.52 -2.33
C ARG A 72 -13.57 0.89 -1.87
N VAL A 73 -12.26 1.16 -1.77
CA VAL A 73 -11.73 2.46 -1.35
C VAL A 73 -11.89 3.47 -2.47
N LYS A 74 -12.46 4.63 -2.16
CA LYS A 74 -12.62 5.73 -3.10
C LYS A 74 -11.41 6.63 -3.10
N LYS A 75 -11.15 7.27 -4.23
CA LYS A 75 -10.07 8.26 -4.35
C LYS A 75 -10.19 9.31 -3.25
N GLY A 76 -9.09 9.54 -2.54
CA GLY A 76 -9.00 10.55 -1.50
C GLY A 76 -9.45 10.09 -0.10
N GLU A 77 -10.07 8.91 0.03
CA GLU A 77 -10.27 8.28 1.34
C GLU A 77 -8.93 7.97 2.01
N LYS A 78 -8.95 8.00 3.33
CA LYS A 78 -7.77 7.82 4.17
C LYS A 78 -7.92 6.57 5.01
N ILE A 79 -6.81 5.88 5.21
CA ILE A 79 -6.72 4.74 6.12
C ILE A 79 -5.59 4.97 7.11
N LYS A 80 -5.69 4.37 8.29
CA LYS A 80 -4.63 4.37 9.30
C LYS A 80 -4.14 2.95 9.56
N LEU A 81 -2.83 2.76 9.59
CA LEU A 81 -2.23 1.46 9.89
C LEU A 81 -2.31 1.19 11.40
N LEU A 82 -2.97 0.10 11.80
CA LEU A 82 -3.19 -0.25 13.21
C LEU A 82 -2.26 -1.36 13.69
N GLU A 83 -2.13 -2.43 12.91
CA GLU A 83 -1.31 -3.59 13.25
C GLU A 83 -0.73 -4.19 11.96
N SER A 84 0.41 -4.87 12.06
CA SER A 84 1.02 -5.60 10.95
C SER A 84 1.07 -7.10 11.25
N PHE A 85 0.96 -7.92 10.22
CA PHE A 85 1.06 -9.37 10.27
C PHE A 85 1.99 -9.88 9.19
N ARG A 86 2.52 -11.10 9.40
CA ARG A 86 3.37 -11.81 8.43
C ARG A 86 4.53 -10.92 7.96
N ASP A 87 5.28 -10.41 8.93
CA ASP A 87 6.48 -9.58 8.68
C ASP A 87 6.19 -8.36 7.79
N GLY A 88 5.05 -7.69 8.03
CA GLY A 88 4.68 -6.46 7.33
C GLY A 88 4.07 -6.68 5.94
N ARG A 89 3.67 -7.90 5.59
CA ARG A 89 2.99 -8.19 4.31
C ARG A 89 1.52 -7.80 4.34
N ILE A 90 0.88 -7.89 5.50
CA ILE A 90 -0.55 -7.59 5.70
C ILE A 90 -0.69 -6.60 6.84
N PHE A 91 -1.58 -5.62 6.68
CA PHE A 91 -1.90 -4.63 7.70
C PHE A 91 -3.38 -4.69 8.08
N LYS A 92 -3.65 -4.55 9.38
CA LYS A 92 -4.97 -4.14 9.89
C LYS A 92 -5.05 -2.62 9.76
N VAL A 93 -6.15 -2.11 9.24
CA VAL A 93 -6.34 -0.69 9.02
C VAL A 93 -7.70 -0.20 9.47
N GLU A 94 -7.73 1.03 9.94
CA GLU A 94 -8.96 1.79 10.18
C GLU A 94 -9.26 2.66 8.95
N LEU A 95 -10.52 2.76 8.55
CA LEU A 95 -10.96 3.74 7.56
C LEU A 95 -11.30 5.04 8.27
N LEU A 96 -10.60 6.13 7.93
CA LEU A 96 -10.78 7.44 8.57
C LEU A 96 -11.96 8.20 7.92
N GLU A 97 -13.15 7.64 8.09
CA GLU A 97 -14.44 8.20 7.71
C GLU A 97 -15.22 8.60 8.98
N GLU A 98 -16.17 9.55 8.89
CA GLU A 98 -16.96 9.99 10.06
C GLU A 98 -17.79 8.84 10.67
N GLN A 99 -18.30 7.93 9.84
CA GLN A 99 -19.13 6.79 10.25
C GLN A 99 -18.77 5.54 9.45
N PRO A 100 -17.63 4.90 9.74
CA PRO A 100 -17.23 3.70 9.03
C PRO A 100 -18.19 2.56 9.37
N LYS A 101 -18.52 1.73 8.38
CA LYS A 101 -19.41 0.57 8.59
C LYS A 101 -18.81 -0.51 9.49
N ARG A 102 -17.49 -0.49 9.68
CA ARG A 102 -16.71 -1.45 10.46
C ARG A 102 -15.54 -0.76 11.13
N ASP A 103 -15.16 -1.28 12.29
CA ASP A 103 -14.04 -0.75 13.08
C ASP A 103 -12.69 -0.89 12.37
N TYR A 104 -12.51 -1.96 11.59
CA TYR A 104 -11.28 -2.20 10.86
C TYR A 104 -11.46 -3.12 9.65
N TYR A 105 -10.42 -3.11 8.81
CA TYR A 105 -10.26 -3.93 7.62
C TYR A 105 -8.83 -4.45 7.52
N PHE A 106 -8.53 -5.22 6.47
CA PHE A 106 -7.19 -5.70 6.16
C PHE A 106 -6.75 -5.30 4.75
N VAL A 107 -5.45 -5.10 4.55
CA VAL A 107 -4.87 -4.72 3.27
C VAL A 107 -3.46 -5.29 3.10
N GLU A 108 -3.09 -5.62 1.87
CA GLU A 108 -1.74 -6.06 1.51
C GLU A 108 -0.77 -4.88 1.38
N LEU A 109 0.50 -5.11 1.70
CA LEU A 109 1.59 -4.16 1.49
C LEU A 109 1.65 -3.66 0.03
N GLU A 110 1.44 -4.56 -0.94
CA GLU A 110 1.50 -4.21 -2.37
C GLU A 110 0.43 -3.17 -2.74
N SER A 111 -0.75 -3.26 -2.13
CA SER A 111 -1.84 -2.32 -2.32
C SER A 111 -1.49 -0.93 -1.77
N LEU A 112 -0.69 -0.85 -0.71
CA LEU A 112 -0.27 0.42 -0.09
C LEU A 112 0.55 1.31 -1.04
N LYS A 113 1.21 0.74 -2.07
CA LYS A 113 1.93 1.53 -3.09
C LYS A 113 1.03 2.54 -3.82
N ASN A 114 -0.29 2.28 -3.86
CA ASN A 114 -1.29 3.18 -4.43
C ASN A 114 -1.68 4.34 -3.50
N TYR A 115 -1.11 4.43 -2.30
CA TYR A 115 -1.42 5.45 -1.31
C TYR A 115 -0.26 6.43 -1.12
N LEU A 116 -0.58 7.64 -0.68
CA LEU A 116 0.36 8.66 -0.22
C LEU A 116 0.45 8.60 1.29
N LEU A 117 1.67 8.59 1.82
CA LEU A 117 1.89 8.82 3.24
C LEU A 117 1.52 10.26 3.58
N ILE A 118 0.63 10.43 4.56
CA ILE A 118 0.27 11.73 5.10
C ILE A 118 1.26 12.01 6.22
N LEU A 119 2.16 12.96 6.00
CA LEU A 119 3.03 13.44 7.07
C LEU A 119 2.16 14.21 8.07
N PRO A 120 2.35 14.00 9.39
CA PRO A 120 1.71 14.87 10.37
C PRO A 120 2.17 16.29 10.10
N GLU A 121 1.25 17.25 10.00
CA GLU A 121 1.63 18.65 9.93
C GLU A 121 2.41 18.95 11.22
N THR A 122 3.70 19.25 11.08
CA THR A 122 4.50 19.79 12.18
C THR A 122 3.75 21.03 12.63
N SER A 123 3.15 20.97 13.82
CA SER A 123 2.57 22.12 14.48
C SER A 123 3.73 23.06 14.80
N SER A 124 4.02 23.96 13.86
CA SER A 124 4.83 25.14 14.10
C SER A 124 4.03 26.04 15.04
N GLY A 125 4.15 25.78 16.34
CA GLY A 125 3.73 26.67 17.41
C GLY A 125 4.72 27.80 17.63
#